data_AF-A0A956PTB7-F1
#
_entry.id   AF-A0A956PTB7-F1
#
_cell.length_a   1.000
_cell.length_b   1.000
_cell.length_c   1.000
_cell.angle_alpha   90.00
_cell.angle_beta   90.00
_cell.angle_gamma   90.00
#
_symmetry.space_group_name_H-M   'P 1'
#
loop_
_entity.id
_entity.type
_entity.pdbx_description
1 polymer ?
#
loop_
_entity_poly.entity_id
_entity_poly.type
_entity_poly.pdbx_seq_one_letter_code
_entity_poly.pdbx_strand_id
1 'polypeptide(L)'
;QKLGEKAAAWRTFAIGIVSTVVLLFIAFQLPENSPSYGIGLLSILIAKKWAEVEQGRALKIHKDKGGLPGSNWKVAGVVLMTLTVLFVSVVGYVVATEPEFQSLQFGKSNVYYMTPVQESEARKMGESLQEAEVFGADSEADAVLLKPDEHYVVQFVMSDVAWKTTEVDEYYSEVRTLLREVLQDPQLQLEYVDPELVVKKRLK
;
A
#
# COMPACT_ATOMS: atom_id res chain seq x y z
N GLN A 1 32.69 37.58 -5.93
CA GLN A 1 31.76 37.39 -7.07
C GLN A 1 30.87 36.19 -6.76
N LYS A 2 29.57 36.37 -6.53
CA LYS A 2 28.64 35.24 -6.35
C LYS A 2 28.33 34.67 -7.74
N LEU A 3 29.02 33.60 -8.12
CA LEU A 3 28.75 32.85 -9.35
C LEU A 3 27.55 31.94 -9.12
N GLY A 4 26.62 31.96 -10.08
CA GLY A 4 25.44 31.11 -10.10
C GLY A 4 24.27 31.86 -10.71
N GLU A 5 23.92 31.54 -11.96
CA GLU A 5 22.62 31.91 -12.50
C GLU A 5 21.54 31.21 -11.66
N LYS A 6 20.97 31.95 -10.69
CA LYS A 6 19.93 31.43 -9.80
C LYS A 6 18.79 30.78 -10.58
N ALA A 7 18.48 31.32 -11.76
CA ALA A 7 17.48 30.79 -12.67
C ALA A 7 17.85 29.39 -13.20
N ALA A 8 19.11 29.17 -13.60
CA ALA A 8 19.57 27.87 -14.06
C ALA A 8 19.53 26.83 -12.93
N ALA A 9 19.99 27.20 -11.73
CA ALA A 9 19.94 26.32 -10.56
C ALA A 9 18.51 25.89 -10.20
N TRP A 10 17.56 26.84 -10.21
CA TRP A 10 16.15 26.54 -9.95
C TRP A 10 15.51 25.66 -11.03
N ARG A 11 15.86 25.87 -12.32
CA ARG A 11 15.38 25.00 -13.41
C ARG A 11 15.88 23.57 -13.23
N THR A 12 17.15 23.37 -12.91
CA THR A 12 17.71 22.03 -12.65
C THR A 12 17.01 21.36 -11.47
N PHE A 13 16.76 22.11 -10.39
CA PHE A 13 16.03 21.60 -9.23
C PHE A 13 14.59 21.19 -9.57
N ALA A 14 13.84 22.06 -10.27
CA ALA A 14 12.48 21.77 -10.70
C ALA A 14 12.40 20.54 -11.62
N ILE A 15 13.31 20.44 -12.60
CA ILE A 15 13.42 19.27 -13.47
C ILE A 15 13.70 18.00 -12.64
N GLY A 16 14.55 18.07 -11.62
CA GLY A 16 14.82 16.96 -10.71
C GLY A 16 13.60 16.48 -9.93
N ILE A 17 12.78 17.41 -9.41
CA ILE A 17 11.52 17.07 -8.73
C ILE A 17 10.55 16.41 -9.71
N VAL A 18 10.31 17.04 -10.87
CA VAL A 18 9.39 16.50 -11.88
C VAL A 18 9.85 15.12 -12.35
N SER A 19 11.14 14.93 -12.59
CA SER A 19 11.71 13.64 -12.97
C SER A 19 11.47 12.59 -11.88
N THR A 20 11.66 12.94 -10.60
CA THR A 20 11.38 12.03 -9.47
C THR A 20 9.91 11.62 -9.44
N VAL A 21 8.98 12.57 -9.60
CA VAL A 21 7.53 12.29 -9.63
C VAL A 21 7.18 11.35 -10.79
N VAL A 22 7.74 11.59 -11.98
CA VAL A 22 7.53 10.72 -13.16
C VAL A 22 8.09 9.31 -12.91
N LEU A 23 9.27 9.20 -12.32
CA LEU A 23 9.87 7.90 -12.00
C LEU A 23 9.07 7.13 -10.95
N LEU A 24 8.55 7.82 -9.93
CA LEU A 24 7.65 7.20 -8.94
C LEU A 24 6.36 6.73 -9.60
N PHE A 25 5.76 7.54 -10.47
CA PHE A 25 4.55 7.15 -11.20
C PHE A 25 4.79 5.90 -12.08
N ILE A 26 5.92 5.85 -12.79
CA ILE A 26 6.32 4.65 -13.55
C ILE A 26 6.52 3.46 -12.62
N ALA A 27 7.18 3.66 -11.47
CA ALA A 27 7.43 2.60 -10.50
C ALA A 27 6.13 1.99 -9.95
N PHE A 28 5.10 2.80 -9.69
CA PHE A 28 3.78 2.32 -9.26
C PHE A 28 3.01 1.53 -10.34
N GLN A 29 3.34 1.71 -11.62
CA GLN A 29 2.72 0.98 -12.73
C GLN A 29 3.46 -0.33 -13.07
N LEU A 30 4.63 -0.59 -12.46
CA LEU A 30 5.40 -1.78 -12.75
C LEU A 30 4.86 -3.00 -11.98
N PRO A 31 4.81 -4.18 -12.62
CA PRO A 31 4.52 -5.45 -11.94
C PRO A 31 5.47 -5.69 -10.76
N GLU A 32 4.98 -6.29 -9.68
CA GLU A 32 5.72 -6.53 -8.41
C GLU A 32 7.04 -7.30 -8.58
N ASN A 33 7.20 -8.06 -9.66
CA ASN A 33 8.39 -8.82 -10.00
C ASN A 33 9.43 -8.04 -10.83
N SER A 34 9.18 -6.76 -11.13
CA SER A 34 10.09 -5.92 -11.90
C SER A 34 11.29 -5.49 -11.06
N PRO A 35 12.53 -5.55 -11.57
CA PRO A 35 13.71 -5.08 -10.83
C PRO A 35 13.66 -3.55 -10.63
N SER A 36 13.09 -3.09 -9.52
CA SER A 36 12.87 -1.66 -9.22
C SER A 36 14.16 -0.84 -9.11
N TYR A 37 15.28 -1.48 -8.76
CA TYR A 37 16.58 -0.83 -8.56
C TYR A 37 17.22 -0.29 -9.86
N GLY A 38 16.88 -0.88 -11.02
CA GLY A 38 17.50 -0.52 -12.31
C GLY A 38 17.15 0.90 -12.77
N ILE A 39 15.92 1.33 -12.51
CA ILE A 39 15.41 2.65 -12.92
C ILE A 39 16.05 3.76 -12.08
N GLY A 40 16.22 3.53 -10.78
CA GLY A 40 16.87 4.47 -9.88
C GLY A 40 18.34 4.70 -10.22
N LEU A 41 19.09 3.65 -10.57
CA LEU A 41 20.49 3.79 -10.96
C LEU A 41 20.65 4.56 -12.27
N LEU A 42 19.77 4.32 -13.25
CA LEU A 42 19.82 5.02 -14.53
C LEU A 42 19.60 6.52 -14.37
N SER A 43 18.66 6.94 -13.51
CA SER A 43 18.37 8.35 -13.28
C SER A 43 19.53 9.07 -12.58
N ILE A 44 20.22 8.41 -11.65
CA ILE A 44 21.44 8.94 -11.02
C ILE A 44 22.54 9.16 -12.07
N LEU A 45 22.73 8.21 -12.98
CA LEU A 45 23.74 8.32 -14.04
C LEU A 45 23.42 9.44 -15.02
N ILE A 46 22.16 9.58 -15.44
CA ILE A 46 21.69 10.66 -16.31
C ILE A 46 21.88 12.01 -15.62
N ALA A 47 21.45 12.15 -14.36
CA ALA A 47 21.58 13.38 -13.60
C ALA A 47 23.04 13.78 -13.40
N LYS A 48 23.92 12.81 -13.08
CA LYS A 48 25.36 13.03 -12.98
C LYS A 48 25.94 13.52 -14.30
N LYS A 49 25.61 12.85 -15.41
CA LYS A 49 26.11 13.23 -16.74
C LYS A 49 25.61 14.61 -17.16
N TRP A 50 24.35 14.91 -16.90
CA TRP A 50 23.78 16.23 -17.20
C TRP A 50 24.45 17.34 -16.39
N ALA A 51 24.70 17.11 -15.10
CA ALA A 51 25.41 18.06 -14.24
C ALA A 51 26.86 18.28 -14.68
N GLU A 52 27.57 17.22 -15.10
CA GLU A 52 28.91 17.32 -15.67
C GLU A 52 28.94 18.17 -16.95
N VAL A 53 27.96 17.97 -17.84
CA VAL A 53 27.86 18.70 -19.11
C VAL A 53 27.57 20.19 -18.87
N GLU A 54 26.59 20.49 -18.03
CA GLU A 54 26.12 21.87 -17.86
C GLU A 54 27.03 22.70 -16.93
N GLN A 55 27.50 22.09 -15.84
CA GLN A 55 28.22 22.80 -14.77
C GLN A 55 29.71 22.47 -14.70
N GLY A 56 30.18 21.40 -15.36
CA GLY A 56 31.55 20.93 -15.24
C GLY A 56 32.60 21.96 -15.66
N ARG A 57 32.34 22.73 -16.72
CA ARG A 57 33.25 23.79 -17.19
C ARG A 57 33.39 24.92 -16.16
N ALA A 58 32.27 25.37 -15.60
CA ALA A 58 32.27 26.44 -14.59
C ALA A 58 32.95 25.98 -13.29
N LEU A 59 32.70 24.73 -12.87
CA LEU A 59 33.34 24.13 -11.70
C LEU A 59 34.85 24.02 -11.86
N LYS A 60 35.32 23.59 -13.04
CA LYS A 60 36.74 23.46 -13.35
C LYS A 60 37.44 24.81 -13.31
N ILE A 61 36.88 25.83 -13.97
CA ILE A 61 37.42 27.20 -13.95
C ILE A 61 37.48 27.77 -12.53
N HIS A 62 36.47 27.53 -11.69
CA HIS A 62 36.46 27.97 -10.29
C HIS A 62 37.57 27.30 -9.48
N LYS A 63 37.75 25.98 -9.66
CA LYS A 63 38.81 25.21 -8.99
C LYS A 63 40.20 25.65 -9.44
N ASP A 64 40.40 25.85 -10.74
CA ASP A 64 41.67 26.30 -11.33
C ASP A 64 42.05 27.72 -10.85
N LYS A 65 41.06 28.55 -10.49
CA LYS A 65 41.26 29.88 -9.87
C LYS A 65 41.48 29.83 -8.35
N GLY A 66 41.70 28.65 -7.76
CA GLY A 66 41.90 28.47 -6.33
C GLY A 66 40.62 28.58 -5.49
N GLY A 67 39.45 28.54 -6.13
CA GLY A 67 38.17 28.57 -5.44
C GLY A 67 37.93 27.31 -4.61
N LEU A 68 37.44 27.50 -3.38
CA LEU A 68 37.07 26.40 -2.50
C LEU A 68 35.79 25.69 -3.01
N PRO A 69 35.69 24.36 -2.83
CA PRO A 69 34.45 23.65 -3.12
C PRO A 69 33.32 24.11 -2.19
N GLY A 70 32.07 23.95 -2.64
CA GLY A 70 30.90 24.16 -1.80
C GLY A 70 30.90 23.24 -0.57
N SER A 71 30.26 23.66 0.52
CA SER A 71 30.16 22.86 1.73
C SER A 71 29.23 21.65 1.51
N ASN A 72 29.76 20.45 1.67
CA ASN A 72 29.00 19.20 1.60
C ASN A 72 27.84 19.15 2.62
N TRP A 73 27.98 19.84 3.76
CA TRP A 73 26.92 19.92 4.78
C TRP A 73 25.68 20.67 4.30
N LYS A 74 25.85 21.71 3.47
CA LYS A 74 24.70 22.41 2.88
C LYS A 74 23.95 21.53 1.89
N VAL A 75 24.70 20.77 1.08
CA VAL A 75 24.12 19.80 0.16
C VAL A 75 23.39 18.70 0.92
N ALA A 76 24.02 18.12 1.95
CA ALA A 76 23.41 17.10 2.80
C ALA A 76 22.10 17.59 3.44
N GLY A 77 22.08 18.83 3.94
CA GLY A 77 20.86 19.43 4.50
C GLY A 77 19.73 19.57 3.48
N VAL A 78 20.04 20.03 2.26
CA VAL A 78 19.03 20.15 1.18
C VAL A 78 18.50 18.78 0.75
N VAL A 79 19.39 17.79 0.62
CA VAL A 79 19.01 16.41 0.29
C VAL A 79 18.12 15.83 1.39
N LEU A 80 18.49 15.98 2.65
CA LEU A 80 17.72 15.50 3.79
C LEU A 80 16.31 16.12 3.82
N MET A 81 16.20 17.45 3.67
CA MET A 81 14.90 18.12 3.62
C MET A 81 14.03 17.62 2.46
N THR A 82 14.63 17.41 1.28
CA THR A 82 13.90 16.90 0.11
C THR A 82 13.40 15.48 0.37
N LEU A 83 14.24 14.61 0.94
CA LEU A 83 13.86 13.24 1.30
C LEU A 83 12.77 13.22 2.37
N THR A 84 12.85 14.08 3.39
CA THR A 84 11.82 14.18 4.42
C THR A 84 10.48 14.58 3.83
N VAL A 85 10.43 15.58 2.95
CA VAL A 85 9.18 16.00 2.30
C VAL A 85 8.59 14.86 1.48
N LEU A 86 9.40 14.19 0.65
CA LEU A 86 8.95 13.04 -0.13
C LEU A 86 8.45 11.90 0.75
N PHE A 87 9.17 11.58 1.83
CA PHE A 87 8.78 10.53 2.76
C PHE A 87 7.42 10.85 3.42
N VAL A 88 7.24 12.06 3.93
CA VAL A 88 5.97 12.49 4.53
C VAL A 88 4.84 12.47 3.51
N SER A 89 5.08 12.90 2.27
CA SER A 89 4.06 12.84 1.21
C SER A 89 3.66 11.40 0.87
N VAL A 90 4.62 10.48 0.73
CA VAL A 90 4.32 9.08 0.43
C VAL A 90 3.59 8.41 1.58
N VAL A 91 4.09 8.55 2.81
CA VAL A 91 3.44 7.98 4.01
C VAL A 91 2.04 8.58 4.19
N GLY A 92 1.91 9.91 4.05
CA GLY A 92 0.62 10.58 4.16
C GLY A 92 -0.38 10.12 3.10
N TYR A 93 0.07 9.89 1.86
CA TYR A 93 -0.78 9.32 0.81
C TYR A 93 -1.21 7.89 1.13
N VAL A 94 -0.27 7.01 1.50
CA VAL A 94 -0.56 5.61 1.87
C VAL A 94 -1.59 5.57 2.99
N VAL A 95 -1.33 6.26 4.11
CA VAL A 95 -2.26 6.33 5.26
C VAL A 95 -3.63 6.91 4.86
N ALA A 96 -3.68 7.90 3.97
CA ALA A 96 -4.95 8.47 3.52
C ALA A 96 -5.74 7.58 2.56
N THR A 97 -5.09 6.58 1.94
CA THR A 97 -5.70 5.66 0.98
C THR A 97 -5.85 4.24 1.50
N GLU A 98 -5.26 3.92 2.65
CA GLU A 98 -5.43 2.63 3.31
C GLU A 98 -6.89 2.46 3.73
N PRO A 99 -7.55 1.35 3.32
CA PRO A 99 -8.93 1.11 3.69
C PRO A 99 -9.03 0.83 5.20
N GLU A 100 -9.79 1.67 5.90
CA GLU A 100 -10.07 1.51 7.32
C GLU A 100 -11.07 0.38 7.54
N PHE A 101 -10.64 -0.67 8.22
CA PHE A 101 -11.51 -1.75 8.66
C PHE A 101 -12.24 -1.37 9.94
N GLN A 102 -13.55 -1.56 9.92
CA GLN A 102 -14.39 -1.54 11.09
C GLN A 102 -14.64 -2.98 11.54
N SER A 103 -14.86 -3.18 12.85
CA SER A 103 -15.12 -4.51 13.41
C SER A 103 -16.39 -4.53 14.26
N LEU A 104 -17.11 -5.65 14.20
CA LEU A 104 -18.24 -5.98 15.07
C LEU A 104 -17.96 -7.31 15.76
N GLN A 105 -18.14 -7.37 17.07
CA GLN A 105 -17.86 -8.55 17.87
C GLN A 105 -19.12 -9.41 18.08
N PHE A 106 -18.99 -10.72 17.86
CA PHE A 106 -20.03 -11.74 18.04
C PHE A 106 -19.47 -12.88 18.89
N GLY A 107 -19.60 -12.77 20.22
CA GLY A 107 -18.99 -13.73 21.14
C GLY A 107 -17.46 -13.64 21.12
N LYS A 108 -16.80 -14.72 20.66
CA LYS A 108 -15.33 -14.77 20.48
C LYS A 108 -14.88 -14.42 19.07
N SER A 109 -15.82 -14.33 18.12
CA SER A 109 -15.56 -14.03 16.71
C SER A 109 -15.78 -12.56 16.39
N ASN A 110 -15.14 -12.09 15.32
CA ASN A 110 -15.29 -10.74 14.80
C ASN A 110 -15.68 -10.77 13.32
N VAL A 111 -16.56 -9.84 12.95
CA VAL A 111 -16.80 -9.46 11.55
C VAL A 111 -16.08 -8.16 11.28
N TYR A 112 -15.06 -8.22 10.43
CA TYR A 112 -14.39 -7.04 9.88
C TYR A 112 -15.07 -6.64 8.56
N TYR A 113 -15.26 -5.35 8.34
CA TYR A 113 -15.84 -4.84 7.10
C TYR A 113 -15.25 -3.47 6.75
N MET A 114 -15.37 -3.08 5.48
CA MET A 114 -14.95 -1.76 5.00
C MET A 114 -15.98 -1.17 4.04
N THR A 115 -15.97 0.14 3.88
CA THR A 115 -16.74 0.84 2.85
C THR A 115 -16.51 0.19 1.47
N PRO A 116 -17.56 -0.06 0.67
CA PRO A 116 -18.93 0.44 0.80
C PRO A 116 -19.89 -0.42 1.64
N VAL A 117 -19.42 -1.47 2.31
CA VAL A 117 -20.28 -2.33 3.16
C VAL A 117 -20.82 -1.51 4.33
N GLN A 118 -22.14 -1.56 4.52
CA GLN A 118 -22.77 -0.86 5.63
C GLN A 118 -22.69 -1.69 6.92
N GLU A 119 -22.59 -1.01 8.07
CA GLU A 119 -22.59 -1.70 9.38
C GLU A 119 -23.80 -2.63 9.54
N SER A 120 -24.98 -2.21 9.07
CA SER A 120 -26.20 -3.04 9.16
C SER A 120 -26.12 -4.34 8.35
N GLU A 121 -25.36 -4.36 7.25
CA GLU A 121 -25.14 -5.56 6.43
C GLU A 121 -24.14 -6.49 7.12
N ALA A 122 -23.03 -5.94 7.61
CA ALA A 122 -22.05 -6.68 8.40
C ALA A 122 -22.66 -7.25 9.69
N ARG A 123 -23.54 -6.49 10.34
CA ARG A 123 -24.26 -6.91 11.54
C ARG A 123 -25.21 -8.06 11.25
N LYS A 124 -26.05 -7.94 10.21
CA LYS A 124 -26.94 -9.02 9.78
C LYS A 124 -26.16 -10.30 9.47
N MET A 125 -25.05 -10.18 8.75
CA MET A 125 -24.18 -11.32 8.47
C MET A 125 -23.67 -11.96 9.76
N GLY A 126 -23.13 -11.18 10.70
CA GLY A 126 -22.60 -11.70 11.95
C GLY A 126 -23.66 -12.34 12.84
N GLU A 127 -24.86 -11.75 12.92
CA GLU A 127 -26.02 -12.33 13.63
C GLU A 127 -26.42 -13.67 13.01
N SER A 128 -26.53 -13.76 11.69
CA SER A 128 -26.86 -15.02 11.01
C SER A 128 -25.78 -16.09 11.16
N LEU A 129 -24.49 -15.70 11.15
CA LEU A 129 -23.39 -16.63 11.40
C LEU A 129 -23.38 -17.11 12.86
N GLN A 130 -23.80 -16.29 13.81
CA GLN A 130 -23.95 -16.68 15.20
C GLN A 130 -25.16 -17.62 15.39
N GLU A 131 -26.30 -17.33 14.77
CA GLU A 131 -27.50 -18.18 14.81
C GLU A 131 -27.27 -19.55 14.17
N ALA A 132 -26.47 -19.61 13.11
CA ALA A 132 -26.07 -20.85 12.45
C ALA A 132 -24.91 -21.59 13.16
N GLU A 133 -24.54 -21.15 14.38
CA GLU A 133 -23.45 -21.72 15.20
C GLU A 133 -22.06 -21.71 14.53
N VAL A 134 -21.88 -20.93 13.46
CA VAL A 134 -20.57 -20.68 12.82
C VAL A 134 -19.68 -19.87 13.75
N PHE A 135 -20.25 -18.84 14.37
CA PHE A 135 -19.65 -18.10 15.48
C PHE A 135 -20.09 -18.69 16.82
N GLY A 136 -19.61 -19.89 17.11
CA GLY A 136 -19.87 -20.62 18.35
C GLY A 136 -18.93 -20.27 19.50
N ALA A 137 -19.23 -20.77 20.71
CA ALA A 137 -18.40 -20.58 21.91
C ALA A 137 -16.99 -21.20 21.80
N ASP A 138 -16.85 -22.21 20.95
CA ASP A 138 -15.61 -22.95 20.69
C ASP A 138 -14.98 -22.60 19.32
N SER A 139 -15.60 -21.68 18.56
CA SER A 139 -15.09 -21.21 17.27
C SER A 139 -14.31 -19.91 17.46
N GLU A 140 -13.06 -19.89 16.98
CA GLU A 140 -12.22 -18.68 16.87
C GLU A 140 -12.17 -18.21 15.40
N ALA A 141 -13.22 -18.48 14.63
CA ALA A 141 -13.31 -18.03 13.25
C ALA A 141 -13.70 -16.56 13.19
N ASP A 142 -12.85 -15.74 12.57
CA ASP A 142 -13.20 -14.38 12.20
C ASP A 142 -13.67 -14.34 10.74
N ALA A 143 -14.48 -13.35 10.37
CA ALA A 143 -14.91 -13.13 9.00
C ALA A 143 -14.58 -11.71 8.55
N VAL A 144 -14.22 -11.57 7.27
CA VAL A 144 -14.05 -10.27 6.61
C VAL A 144 -15.08 -10.16 5.49
N LEU A 145 -15.92 -9.12 5.55
CA LEU A 145 -16.92 -8.80 4.54
C LEU A 145 -16.40 -7.66 3.65
N LEU A 146 -16.24 -7.95 2.37
CA LEU A 146 -15.78 -7.01 1.36
C LEU A 146 -16.82 -6.86 0.26
N LYS A 147 -16.80 -5.72 -0.42
CA LYS A 147 -17.60 -5.45 -1.61
C LYS A 147 -16.75 -4.68 -2.64
N PRO A 148 -15.80 -5.36 -3.31
CA PRO A 148 -14.85 -4.72 -4.23
C PRO A 148 -15.53 -4.12 -5.47
N ASP A 149 -16.60 -4.75 -5.95
CA ASP A 149 -17.47 -4.27 -7.04
C ASP A 149 -18.94 -4.30 -6.55
N GLU A 150 -19.85 -4.90 -7.31
CA GLU A 150 -21.26 -5.04 -6.94
C GLU A 150 -21.59 -6.32 -6.15
N HIS A 151 -20.57 -7.15 -5.89
CA HIS A 151 -20.73 -8.45 -5.23
C HIS A 151 -19.96 -8.52 -3.91
N TYR A 152 -20.53 -9.25 -2.97
CA TYR A 152 -19.92 -9.52 -1.68
C TYR A 152 -18.88 -10.63 -1.80
N VAL A 153 -17.76 -10.41 -1.12
CA VAL A 153 -16.74 -11.42 -0.87
C VAL A 153 -16.64 -11.60 0.63
N VAL A 154 -16.92 -12.82 1.10
CA VAL A 154 -16.78 -13.19 2.52
C VAL A 154 -15.52 -14.04 2.66
N GLN A 155 -14.59 -13.57 3.46
CA GLN A 155 -13.33 -14.24 3.76
C GLN A 155 -13.36 -14.76 5.20
N PHE A 156 -13.29 -16.08 5.38
CA PHE A 156 -13.11 -16.65 6.71
C PHE A 156 -11.63 -16.75 7.08
N VAL A 157 -11.31 -16.34 8.31
CA VAL A 157 -9.98 -16.34 8.91
C VAL A 157 -10.00 -17.34 10.06
N MET A 158 -9.35 -18.49 9.89
CA MET A 158 -9.36 -19.59 10.87
C MET A 158 -7.99 -20.27 10.93
N SER A 159 -7.62 -20.82 12.08
CA SER A 159 -6.36 -21.59 12.21
C SER A 159 -6.35 -22.88 11.39
N ASP A 160 -5.19 -23.23 10.82
CA ASP A 160 -4.93 -24.38 9.92
C ASP A 160 -5.44 -25.75 10.42
N VAL A 161 -5.63 -25.90 11.73
CA VAL A 161 -6.01 -27.16 12.37
C VAL A 161 -7.50 -27.49 12.16
N ALA A 162 -8.33 -26.50 11.85
CA ALA A 162 -9.78 -26.68 11.65
C ALA A 162 -10.18 -27.24 10.26
N TRP A 163 -9.22 -27.38 9.32
CA TRP A 163 -9.52 -27.47 7.87
C TRP A 163 -9.43 -28.86 7.21
N LYS A 164 -9.15 -29.96 7.94
CA LYS A 164 -8.68 -31.21 7.31
C LYS A 164 -9.68 -32.36 7.17
N THR A 165 -10.99 -32.13 7.12
CA THR A 165 -11.98 -33.20 6.92
C THR A 165 -12.96 -32.89 5.79
N THR A 166 -13.45 -33.95 5.13
CA THR A 166 -14.47 -33.90 4.06
C THR A 166 -15.79 -33.22 4.49
N GLU A 167 -16.03 -33.06 5.79
CA GLU A 167 -17.15 -32.29 6.37
C GLU A 167 -17.12 -30.79 6.02
N VAL A 168 -15.95 -30.27 5.65
CA VAL A 168 -15.75 -28.85 5.37
C VAL A 168 -16.55 -28.40 4.13
N ASP A 169 -16.57 -29.18 3.05
CA ASP A 169 -17.23 -28.77 1.79
C ASP A 169 -18.77 -28.69 1.92
N GLU A 170 -19.39 -29.64 2.64
CA GLU A 170 -20.83 -29.65 2.88
C GLU A 170 -21.23 -28.49 3.80
N TYR A 171 -20.54 -28.31 4.92
CA TYR A 171 -20.75 -27.21 5.86
C TYR A 171 -20.66 -25.84 5.17
N TYR A 172 -19.67 -25.63 4.31
CA TYR A 172 -19.51 -24.36 3.60
C TYR A 172 -20.52 -24.15 2.48
N SER A 173 -21.10 -25.20 1.91
CA SER A 173 -22.20 -25.06 0.97
C SER A 173 -23.45 -24.49 1.66
N GLU A 174 -23.69 -24.87 2.91
CA GLU A 174 -24.78 -24.35 3.75
C GLU A 174 -24.51 -22.91 4.16
N VAL A 175 -23.30 -22.61 4.66
CA VAL A 175 -22.89 -21.24 5.03
C VAL A 175 -22.97 -20.31 3.81
N ARG A 176 -22.51 -20.75 2.64
CA ARG A 176 -22.62 -19.96 1.41
C ARG A 176 -24.09 -19.69 1.05
N THR A 177 -24.96 -20.67 1.21
CA THR A 177 -26.39 -20.52 0.91
C THR A 177 -27.04 -19.52 1.86
N LEU A 178 -26.77 -19.63 3.16
CA LEU A 178 -27.19 -18.68 4.18
C LEU A 178 -26.73 -17.25 3.84
N LEU A 179 -25.45 -17.07 3.54
CA LEU A 179 -24.88 -15.75 3.26
C LEU A 179 -25.47 -15.11 2.00
N ARG A 180 -25.75 -15.90 0.95
CA ARG A 180 -26.41 -15.41 -0.27
C ARG A 180 -27.81 -14.89 0.01
N GLU A 181 -28.54 -15.55 0.91
CA GLU A 181 -29.87 -15.13 1.32
C GLU A 181 -29.82 -13.85 2.16
N VAL A 182 -28.96 -13.83 3.18
CA VAL A 182 -28.82 -12.72 4.13
C VAL A 182 -28.34 -11.44 3.44
N LEU A 183 -27.36 -11.55 2.54
CA LEU A 183 -26.79 -10.42 1.81
C LEU A 183 -27.49 -10.16 0.47
N GLN A 184 -28.48 -10.97 0.11
CA GLN A 184 -29.25 -10.88 -1.13
C GLN A 184 -28.37 -10.83 -2.40
N ASP A 185 -27.23 -11.52 -2.37
CA ASP A 185 -26.27 -11.55 -3.47
C ASP A 185 -26.04 -12.98 -3.97
N PRO A 186 -26.65 -13.36 -5.11
CA PRO A 186 -26.50 -14.70 -5.66
C PRO A 186 -25.08 -14.99 -6.17
N GLN A 187 -24.28 -13.96 -6.45
CA GLN A 187 -22.89 -14.11 -6.91
C GLN A 187 -21.87 -13.98 -5.79
N LEU A 188 -22.32 -13.99 -4.53
CA LEU A 188 -21.44 -13.94 -3.37
C LEU A 188 -20.34 -15.00 -3.48
N GLN A 189 -19.10 -14.53 -3.30
CA GLN A 189 -17.91 -15.35 -3.28
C GLN A 189 -17.52 -15.64 -1.85
N LEU A 190 -17.21 -16.91 -1.60
CA LEU A 190 -16.68 -17.34 -0.33
C LEU A 190 -15.22 -17.71 -0.51
N GLU A 191 -14.36 -17.01 0.19
CA GLU A 191 -12.91 -17.18 0.14
C GLU A 191 -12.38 -17.63 1.51
N TYR A 192 -11.28 -18.35 1.47
CA TYR A 192 -10.56 -18.80 2.65
C TYR A 192 -9.23 -18.08 2.71
N VAL A 193 -8.93 -17.47 3.85
CA VAL A 193 -7.67 -16.76 4.02
C VAL A 193 -6.96 -17.31 5.25
N ASP A 194 -5.76 -17.85 5.01
CA ASP A 194 -4.84 -18.23 6.07
C ASP A 194 -4.60 -17.01 6.99
N PRO A 195 -4.76 -17.15 8.31
CA PRO A 195 -4.56 -16.08 9.28
C PRO A 195 -3.17 -15.44 9.19
N GLU A 196 -2.14 -16.19 8.77
CA GLU A 196 -0.81 -15.63 8.54
C GLU A 196 -0.77 -14.67 7.33
N LEU A 197 -1.66 -14.87 6.35
CA LEU A 197 -1.74 -14.04 5.14
C LEU A 197 -2.53 -12.75 5.37
N VAL A 198 -3.57 -12.73 6.21
CA VAL A 198 -4.35 -11.50 6.51
C VAL A 198 -3.47 -10.44 7.17
N VAL A 199 -2.64 -10.84 8.12
CA VAL A 199 -1.74 -9.93 8.84
C VAL A 199 -0.57 -9.48 7.95
N LYS A 200 0.02 -10.38 7.15
CA LYS A 200 1.20 -10.04 6.32
C LYS A 200 0.84 -9.28 5.03
N LYS A 201 -0.34 -9.49 4.45
CA LYS A 201 -0.74 -8.91 3.15
C LYS A 201 -1.38 -7.53 3.28
N ARG A 202 -1.70 -7.08 4.50
CA ARG A 202 -2.25 -5.73 4.77
C ARG A 202 -1.38 -4.85 5.68
N LEU A 203 -0.22 -5.35 6.15
CA LEU A 203 0.80 -4.57 6.87
C LEU A 203 2.04 -4.27 6.00
N LYS A 204 1.96 -4.44 4.68
CA LYS A 204 3.04 -4.13 3.74
C LYS A 204 2.56 -3.21 2.63
#